data_AF-A0A519MQD7-F1
#
_entry.id   AF-A0A519MQD7-F1
#
_cell.length_a   1.000
_cell.length_b   1.000
_cell.length_c   1.000
_cell.angle_alpha   90.00
_cell.angle_beta   90.00
_cell.angle_gamma   90.00
#
_symmetry.space_group_name_H-M   'P 1'
#
loop_
_entity.id
_entity.type
_entity.pdbx_description
1 polymer ?
#
loop_
_entity_poly.entity_id
_entity_poly.type
_entity_poly.pdbx_seq_one_letter_code
_entity_poly.pdbx_strand_id
1 'polypeptide(L)' 'QYYDYIVGLKPKRVIFNPGTENPALYSILKENNIEIEVACTLVMLSINQY' A
#
# COMPACT_ATOMS: atom_id res chain seq x y z
N GLN A 1 12.71 -5.33 5.74
CA GLN A 1 13.95 -4.72 5.21
C GLN A 1 13.71 -3.87 3.94
N TYR A 2 12.47 -3.51 3.60
CA TYR A 2 12.16 -2.73 2.38
C TYR A 2 11.39 -1.43 2.67
N TYR A 3 11.15 -1.10 3.94
CA TYR A 3 10.26 0.00 4.30
C TYR A 3 10.81 1.34 3.84
N ASP A 4 12.10 1.60 4.08
CA ASP A 4 12.77 2.82 3.62
C ASP A 4 12.78 2.94 2.09
N TYR A 5 12.92 1.82 1.38
CA TYR A 5 12.82 1.78 -0.07
C TYR A 5 11.41 2.16 -0.54
N ILE A 6 10.37 1.54 0.02
CA ILE A 6 8.96 1.81 -0.33
C ILE A 6 8.61 3.27 -0.07
N VAL A 7 9.01 3.83 1.09
CA VAL A 7 8.79 5.24 1.44
C VAL A 7 9.61 6.16 0.53
N GLY A 8 10.86 5.79 0.21
CA GLY A 8 11.77 6.57 -0.64
C GLY A 8 11.25 6.78 -2.07
N LEU A 9 10.39 5.88 -2.56
CA LEU A 9 9.71 6.03 -3.85
C LEU A 9 8.63 7.12 -3.83
N LYS A 10 8.22 7.61 -2.64
CA LYS A 10 7.15 8.60 -2.45
C LYS A 10 5.86 8.26 -3.21
N PRO A 11 5.32 7.04 -3.08
CA PRO A 11 4.09 6.68 -3.75
C PRO A 11 2.92 7.48 -3.18
N LYS A 12 1.88 7.68 -3.99
CA LYS A 12 0.62 8.27 -3.51
C LYS A 12 -0.16 7.28 -2.61
N ARG A 13 -0.11 6.00 -2.98
CA ARG A 13 -0.88 4.92 -2.36
C ARG A 13 -0.09 3.61 -2.41
N VAL A 14 -0.23 2.77 -1.39
CA VAL A 14 0.25 1.38 -1.35
C VAL A 14 -0.96 0.46 -1.17
N ILE A 15 -1.11 -0.50 -2.08
CA ILE A 15 -2.20 -1.50 -2.05
C ILE A 15 -1.66 -2.79 -1.44
N PHE A 16 -2.27 -3.22 -0.35
CA PHE A 16 -2.02 -4.50 0.30
C PHE A 16 -3.04 -5.50 -0.22
N ASN A 17 -2.58 -6.42 -1.07
CA ASN A 17 -3.39 -7.55 -1.52
C ASN A 17 -3.70 -8.49 -0.34
N PRO A 18 -4.86 -9.18 -0.35
CA PRO A 18 -5.20 -10.12 0.72
C PRO A 18 -4.07 -11.11 1.01
N GLY A 19 -3.65 -11.21 2.27
CA GLY A 19 -2.52 -12.05 2.70
C GLY A 19 -1.15 -11.33 2.70
N THR A 20 -1.11 -10.03 2.41
CA THR A 20 0.12 -9.21 2.44
C THR A 20 0.09 -8.08 3.48
N GLU A 21 -0.96 -8.04 4.31
CA GLU A 21 -1.18 -7.02 5.33
C GLU A 21 0.02 -6.92 6.27
N ASN A 22 0.43 -5.70 6.60
CA ASN A 22 1.60 -5.47 7.42
C ASN A 22 1.40 -4.27 8.37
N PRO A 23 0.91 -4.52 9.60
CA PRO A 23 0.61 -3.46 10.57
C PRO A 23 1.79 -2.54 10.90
N ALA A 24 3.02 -3.07 10.90
CA ALA A 24 4.22 -2.28 11.16
C ALA A 24 4.48 -1.28 10.01
N LEU A 25 4.26 -1.70 8.77
CA LEU A 25 4.41 -0.83 7.61
C LEU A 25 3.28 0.21 7.53
N TYR A 26 2.07 -0.09 8.03
CA TYR A 26 0.97 0.88 8.03
C TYR A 26 1.30 2.15 8.80
N SER A 27 1.87 2.03 10.00
CA SER A 27 2.27 3.20 10.79
C SER A 27 3.27 4.07 10.04
N ILE A 28 4.29 3.44 9.44
CA ILE A 28 5.34 4.13 8.69
C ILE A 28 4.77 4.85 7.46
N LEU A 29 3.90 4.19 6.69
CA LEU A 29 3.26 4.81 5.52
C LEU A 29 2.37 5.99 5.92
N LYS A 30 1.61 5.86 7.02
CA LYS A 30 0.75 6.92 7.54
C LYS A 30 1.54 8.13 8.01
N GLU A 31 2.66 7.92 8.72
CA GLU A 31 3.58 8.99 9.14
C GLU A 31 4.18 9.75 7.95
N ASN A 32 4.35 9.07 6.81
CA ASN A 32 4.87 9.65 5.58
C ASN A 32 3.76 10.17 4.62
N ASN A 33 2.50 10.25 5.09
CA ASN A 33 1.34 10.70 4.31
C ASN A 33 1.10 9.87 3.03
N ILE A 34 1.40 8.57 3.07
CA ILE A 34 1.13 7.62 1.99
C ILE A 34 -0.18 6.89 2.28
N GLU A 35 -1.09 6.87 1.31
CA GLU A 35 -2.38 6.20 1.45
C GLU A 35 -2.22 4.67 1.51
N ILE A 36 -3.03 4.03 2.34
CA ILE A 36 -3.02 2.59 2.56
C ILE A 36 -4.38 2.05 2.12
N GLU A 37 -4.37 1.08 1.22
CA GLU A 37 -5.60 0.40 0.78
C GLU A 37 -5.43 -1.11 0.87
N VAL A 38 -6.40 -1.80 1.48
CA VAL A 38 -6.41 -3.27 1.55
C VAL A 38 -7.43 -3.77 0.54
N ALA A 39 -6.95 -4.26 -0.61
CA ALA A 39 -7.78 -4.64 -1.73
C ALA A 39 -7.06 -5.60 -2.68
N CYS A 40 -7.81 -6.41 -3.43
CA CYS A 40 -7.25 -7.23 -4.49
C CYS A 40 -7.05 -6.40 -5.77
N THR A 41 -5.80 -6.26 -6.21
CA THR A 41 -5.44 -5.47 -7.39
C THR A 41 -6.17 -5.96 -8.66
N LEU A 42 -6.30 -7.28 -8.86
CA LEU A 42 -7.01 -7.81 -10.03
C LEU A 42 -8.50 -7.48 -10.01
N VAL A 43 -9.12 -7.44 -8.82
CA VAL A 43 -10.52 -7.03 -8.68
C VAL A 43 -10.65 -5.55 -9.00
N MET A 44 -9.80 -4.68 -8.43
CA MET A 44 -9.80 -3.23 -8.73
C MET A 44 -9.65 -2.95 -10.23
N LEU A 45 -8.74 -3.66 -10.90
CA LEU A 45 -8.57 -3.58 -12.35
C LEU A 45 -9.85 -4.02 -13.11
N SER A 46 -10.49 -5.12 -12.69
CA SER A 46 -11.70 -5.64 -13.33
C SER A 46 -12.93 -4.72 -13.23
N ILE A 47 -12.99 -3.91 -12.18
CA ILE A 47 -14.10 -2.97 -11.93
C ILE A 47 -13.72 -1.51 -12.20
N ASN A 48 -12.56 -1.26 -12.83
CA ASN A 48 -12.03 0.07 -13.16
C ASN A 48 -11.95 1.02 -11.95
N GLN A 49 -11.53 0.48 -10.80
CA GLN A 49 -11.28 1.19 -9.53
C GLN A 49 -9.79 1.15 -9.13
N TYR A 50 -8.91 0.78 -10.06
CA TYR A 50 -7.46 0.85 -9.87
C TYR A 50 -6.96 2.28 -10.13
#